data_AF-A0A9X6MRA1-F1
#
_entry.id   AF-A0A9X6MRA1-F1
#
_cell.length_a   1.000
_cell.length_b   1.000
_cell.length_c   1.000
_cell.angle_alpha   90.00
_cell.angle_beta   90.00
_cell.angle_gamma   90.00
#
_symmetry.space_group_name_H-M   'P 1'
#
loop_
_entity.id
_entity.type
_entity.pdbx_description
1 polymer ?
#
loop_
_entity_poly.entity_id
_entity_poly.type
_entity_poly.pdbx_seq_one_letter_code
_entity_poly.pdbx_strand_id
1 'polypeptide(L)'
;MWKNMISEIEKIEKSFNDKLNTPATDSEVKKLRERMKKSFNVDLPSEYEEFLKTVNGLDFNGLVLYGVDSYLLDTERDESICGLIETNEIWYENEFQKEYLFLGDSNIAWFCKNLSDGTYLELDKPSGTVMNTYNDCNTMLEEALKTALL
;
A
#
# COMPACT_ATOMS: atom_id res chain seq x y z
N MET A 1 15.63 -4.01 -5.04
CA MET A 1 15.12 -3.78 -3.66
C MET A 1 14.44 -2.42 -3.61
N TRP A 2 13.12 -2.42 -3.48
CA TRP A 2 12.24 -1.25 -3.50
C TRP A 2 12.71 -0.04 -2.65
N LYS A 3 13.46 -0.23 -1.56
CA LYS A 3 13.99 0.88 -0.74
C LYS A 3 14.88 1.86 -1.51
N ASN A 4 15.65 1.37 -2.48
CA ASN A 4 16.47 2.23 -3.34
C ASN A 4 15.58 3.10 -4.23
N MET A 5 14.47 2.54 -4.72
CA MET A 5 13.47 3.27 -5.52
C MET A 5 12.79 4.34 -4.67
N ILE A 6 12.46 4.06 -3.40
CA ILE A 6 11.96 5.10 -2.48
C ILE A 6 12.97 6.23 -2.31
N SER A 7 14.27 5.92 -2.21
CA SER A 7 15.32 6.93 -2.13
C SER A 7 15.48 7.74 -3.43
N GLU A 8 15.13 7.17 -4.57
CA GLU A 8 15.09 7.86 -5.86
C GLU A 8 13.87 8.78 -5.96
N ILE A 9 12.69 8.28 -5.60
CA ILE A 9 11.45 9.07 -5.52
C ILE A 9 11.65 10.26 -4.57
N GLU A 10 12.27 10.06 -3.40
CA GLU A 10 12.55 11.16 -2.46
C GLU A 10 13.39 12.28 -3.09
N LYS A 11 14.35 11.95 -3.96
CA LYS A 11 15.15 12.95 -4.68
C LYS A 11 14.32 13.70 -5.72
N ILE A 12 13.41 12.99 -6.40
CA ILE A 12 12.49 13.58 -7.38
C ILE A 12 11.55 14.55 -6.66
N GLU A 13 10.86 14.12 -5.61
CA GLU A 13 9.96 14.97 -4.81
C GLU A 13 10.65 16.23 -4.29
N LYS A 14 11.86 16.08 -3.72
CA LYS A 14 12.67 17.22 -3.25
C LYS A 14 12.99 18.21 -4.37
N SER A 15 13.13 17.76 -5.61
CA SER A 15 13.37 18.65 -6.75
C SER A 15 12.17 19.54 -7.09
N PHE A 16 10.96 19.13 -6.68
CA PHE A 16 9.71 19.88 -6.76
C PHE A 16 9.35 20.61 -5.45
N ASN A 17 10.27 20.64 -4.48
CA ASN A 17 10.04 21.19 -3.14
C ASN A 17 8.92 20.46 -2.37
N ASP A 18 8.76 19.17 -2.66
CA ASP A 18 7.88 18.25 -1.95
C ASP A 18 8.70 17.24 -1.13
N LYS A 19 8.02 16.36 -0.38
CA LYS A 19 8.63 15.35 0.47
C LYS A 19 7.79 14.08 0.50
N LEU A 20 8.45 12.97 0.78
CA LEU A 20 7.77 11.72 1.12
C LEU A 20 7.03 11.84 2.46
N ASN A 21 6.01 10.99 2.61
CA ASN A 21 5.27 10.84 3.85
C ASN A 21 6.19 10.39 4.99
N THR A 22 5.94 10.94 6.18
CA THR A 22 6.66 10.59 7.39
C THR A 22 6.46 9.11 7.69
N PRO A 23 7.51 8.33 8.02
CA PRO A 23 7.37 6.92 8.38
C PRO A 23 6.33 6.66 9.47
N ALA A 24 5.69 5.49 9.44
CA ALA A 24 4.80 5.05 10.50
C ALA A 24 5.61 4.62 11.73
N THR A 25 5.14 4.98 12.93
CA THR A 25 5.74 4.54 14.19
C THR A 25 5.37 3.09 14.50
N ASP A 26 6.12 2.44 15.40
CA ASP A 26 5.75 1.10 15.91
C ASP A 26 4.35 1.08 16.57
N SER A 27 3.97 2.18 17.22
CA SER A 27 2.64 2.34 17.84
C SER A 27 1.54 2.39 16.78
N GLU A 28 1.73 3.20 15.74
CA GLU A 28 0.79 3.35 14.61
C GLU A 28 0.61 2.04 13.85
N VAL A 29 1.72 1.36 13.53
CA VAL A 29 1.67 0.05 12.88
C VAL A 29 0.99 -0.99 13.77
N LYS A 30 1.25 -0.98 15.09
CA LYS A 30 0.56 -1.89 16.02
C LYS A 30 -0.95 -1.65 16.02
N LYS A 31 -1.40 -0.40 16.09
CA LYS A 31 -2.83 -0.04 16.00
C LYS A 31 -3.44 -0.50 14.67
N LEU A 32 -2.71 -0.32 13.55
CA LEU A 32 -3.13 -0.82 12.24
C LEU A 32 -3.31 -2.34 12.23
N ARG A 33 -2.33 -3.10 12.75
CA ARG A 33 -2.41 -4.57 12.84
C ARG A 33 -3.63 -5.02 13.65
N GLU A 34 -3.85 -4.42 14.82
CA GLU A 34 -4.99 -4.73 15.68
C GLU A 34 -6.32 -4.42 14.98
N ARG A 35 -6.40 -3.28 14.28
CA ARG A 35 -7.60 -2.87 13.55
C ARG A 35 -7.86 -3.74 12.33
N MET A 36 -6.85 -4.09 11.54
CA MET A 36 -6.97 -5.04 10.42
C MET A 36 -7.47 -6.40 10.89
N LYS A 37 -6.93 -6.91 12.00
CA LYS A 37 -7.39 -8.18 12.57
C LYS A 37 -8.86 -8.12 12.98
N LYS A 38 -9.29 -6.99 13.54
CA LYS A 38 -10.68 -6.77 13.94
C LYS A 38 -11.64 -6.55 12.76
N SER A 39 -11.22 -5.81 11.73
CA SER A 39 -12.06 -5.46 10.57
C SER A 39 -12.19 -6.61 9.58
N PHE A 40 -11.08 -7.27 9.27
CA PHE A 40 -10.98 -8.19 8.15
C PHE A 40 -10.54 -9.60 8.55
N ASN A 41 -10.13 -9.81 9.80
CA ASN A 41 -9.50 -11.05 10.26
C ASN A 41 -8.21 -11.42 9.46
N VAL A 42 -7.51 -10.40 8.96
CA VAL A 42 -6.27 -10.54 8.16
C VAL A 42 -5.10 -9.98 8.96
N ASP A 43 -3.95 -10.64 8.86
CA ASP A 43 -2.69 -10.15 9.40
C ASP A 43 -1.98 -9.25 8.38
N LEU A 44 -1.44 -8.11 8.82
CA LEU A 44 -0.62 -7.22 7.99
C LEU A 44 0.65 -7.97 7.54
N PRO A 45 0.97 -8.02 6.23
CA PRO A 45 2.23 -8.60 5.77
C PRO A 45 3.44 -7.90 6.39
N SER A 46 4.44 -8.67 6.84
CA SER A 46 5.65 -8.15 7.48
C SER A 46 6.43 -7.19 6.59
N GLU A 47 6.51 -7.50 5.31
CA GLU A 47 7.18 -6.73 4.26
C GLU A 47 6.47 -5.40 4.03
N TYR A 48 5.14 -5.40 4.13
CA TYR A 48 4.35 -4.17 4.01
C TYR A 48 4.44 -3.31 5.29
N GLU A 49 4.53 -3.93 6.47
CA GLU A 49 4.88 -3.21 7.69
C GLU A 49 6.25 -2.51 7.56
N GLU A 50 7.25 -3.17 6.99
CA GLU A 50 8.56 -2.56 6.72
C GLU A 50 8.46 -1.40 5.73
N PHE A 51 7.60 -1.51 4.72
CA PHE A 51 7.27 -0.41 3.82
C PHE A 51 6.70 0.78 4.60
N LEU A 52 5.66 0.59 5.41
CA LEU A 52 5.03 1.66 6.21
C LEU A 52 6.01 2.34 7.18
N LYS A 53 6.92 1.56 7.79
CA LYS A 53 8.00 2.08 8.65
C LYS A 53 9.14 2.75 7.89
N THR A 54 9.15 2.65 6.57
CA THR A 54 10.09 3.36 5.69
C THR A 54 9.46 4.61 5.10
N VAL A 55 8.19 4.53 4.70
CA VAL A 55 7.36 5.63 4.17
C VAL A 55 5.88 5.27 4.40
N ASN A 56 5.12 6.14 5.07
CA ASN A 56 3.73 5.82 5.45
C ASN A 56 2.74 6.07 4.31
N GLY A 57 2.66 5.09 3.39
CA GLY A 57 1.93 5.24 2.14
C GLY A 57 2.67 6.14 1.15
N LEU A 58 2.29 6.06 -0.11
CA LEU A 58 2.93 6.77 -1.21
C LEU A 58 1.86 7.18 -2.22
N ASP A 59 1.92 8.41 -2.71
CA ASP A 59 1.21 8.86 -3.91
C ASP A 59 2.28 9.44 -4.85
N PHE A 60 2.58 8.73 -5.95
CA PHE A 60 3.64 9.09 -6.86
C PHE A 60 3.32 8.64 -8.28
N ASN A 61 3.27 9.58 -9.23
CA ASN A 61 3.06 9.30 -10.65
C ASN A 61 1.86 8.38 -10.95
N GLY A 62 0.78 8.54 -10.20
CA GLY A 62 -0.44 7.74 -10.35
C GLY A 62 -0.34 6.32 -9.77
N LEU A 63 0.72 5.99 -9.03
CA LEU A 63 0.78 4.87 -8.11
C LEU A 63 0.44 5.36 -6.70
N VAL A 64 -0.56 4.73 -6.09
CA VAL A 64 -0.94 4.93 -4.70
C VAL A 64 -0.67 3.64 -3.92
N LEU A 65 0.25 3.67 -2.97
CA LEU A 65 0.44 2.61 -1.97
C LEU A 65 -0.17 3.08 -0.65
N TYR A 66 -1.04 2.27 -0.08
CA TYR A 66 -1.83 2.69 1.08
C TYR A 66 -0.98 2.82 2.36
N GLY A 67 -1.34 3.79 3.19
CA GLY A 67 -0.68 4.05 4.48
C GLY A 67 -1.52 3.60 5.66
N VAL A 68 -1.03 3.91 6.86
CA VAL A 68 -1.81 3.85 8.10
C VAL A 68 -2.93 4.88 8.01
N ASP A 69 -4.16 4.45 8.27
CA ASP A 69 -5.34 5.31 8.31
C ASP A 69 -5.17 6.47 9.29
N SER A 70 -5.65 7.65 8.91
CA SER A 70 -5.44 8.91 9.64
C SER A 70 -5.86 8.83 11.13
N TYR A 71 -6.97 8.16 11.42
CA TYR A 71 -7.49 7.98 12.78
C TYR A 71 -6.65 7.05 13.67
N LEU A 72 -5.64 6.37 13.11
CA LEU A 72 -4.72 5.51 13.84
C LEU A 72 -3.37 6.18 14.12
N LEU A 73 -3.10 7.34 13.51
CA LEU A 73 -1.86 8.09 13.71
C LEU A 73 -1.72 8.58 15.15
N ASP A 74 -0.47 8.65 15.64
CA ASP A 74 -0.19 9.17 16.98
C ASP A 74 -0.29 10.71 17.03
N THR A 75 -0.03 11.36 15.89
CA THR A 75 -0.09 12.80 15.70
C THR A 75 -0.73 13.13 14.36
N GLU A 76 -1.48 14.23 14.31
CA GLU A 76 -1.98 14.78 13.05
C GLU A 76 -0.81 15.19 12.15
N ARG A 77 -0.94 14.93 10.85
CA ARG A 77 0.06 15.22 9.82
C ARG A 77 -0.64 15.91 8.66
N ASP A 78 -0.01 16.91 8.07
CA ASP A 78 -0.49 17.59 6.86
C ASP A 78 -0.32 16.72 5.58
N GLU A 79 0.05 15.45 5.74
CA GLU A 79 0.33 14.50 4.66
C GLU A 79 -0.98 13.85 4.18
N SER A 80 -1.22 13.87 2.87
CA SER A 80 -2.37 13.19 2.27
C SER A 80 -2.06 11.70 2.13
N ILE A 81 -2.59 10.90 3.05
CA ILE A 81 -2.38 9.45 3.08
C ILE A 81 -3.69 8.74 2.76
N CYS A 82 -3.70 7.91 1.72
CA CYS A 82 -4.78 6.97 1.48
C CYS A 82 -4.68 5.81 2.49
N GLY A 83 -5.63 5.73 3.42
CA GLY A 83 -5.64 4.73 4.50
C GLY A 83 -5.91 3.32 3.99
N LEU A 84 -5.14 2.35 4.48
CA LEU A 84 -5.24 0.94 4.09
C LEU A 84 -6.62 0.36 4.41
N ILE A 85 -7.16 0.62 5.59
CA ILE A 85 -8.45 0.04 6.01
C ILE A 85 -9.61 0.74 5.29
N GLU A 86 -9.67 2.06 5.33
CA GLU A 86 -10.72 2.85 4.69
C GLU A 86 -10.81 2.54 3.19
N THR A 87 -9.66 2.41 2.52
CA THR A 87 -9.64 2.10 1.09
C THR A 87 -10.09 0.66 0.80
N ASN A 88 -9.70 -0.31 1.64
CA ASN A 88 -10.22 -1.69 1.50
C ASN A 88 -11.72 -1.77 1.81
N GLU A 89 -12.25 -0.99 2.76
CA GLU A 89 -13.69 -0.93 3.03
C GLU A 89 -14.47 -0.44 1.80
N ILE A 90 -13.93 0.52 1.04
CA ILE A 90 -14.49 0.97 -0.24
C ILE A 90 -14.46 -0.14 -1.30
N TRP A 91 -13.32 -0.81 -1.49
CA TRP A 91 -13.23 -1.94 -2.44
C TRP A 91 -14.21 -3.06 -2.07
N TYR A 92 -14.38 -3.33 -0.78
CA TYR A 92 -15.27 -4.37 -0.27
C TYR A 92 -16.76 -4.07 -0.42
N GLU A 93 -17.15 -2.89 -0.90
CA GLU A 93 -18.51 -2.65 -1.41
C GLU A 93 -18.85 -3.61 -2.57
N ASN A 94 -17.84 -4.10 -3.29
CA ASN A 94 -17.97 -5.22 -4.21
C ASN A 94 -17.61 -6.53 -3.51
N GLU A 95 -18.57 -7.44 -3.36
CA GLU A 95 -18.37 -8.74 -2.70
C GLU A 95 -17.23 -9.57 -3.31
N PHE A 96 -17.01 -9.50 -4.63
CA PHE A 96 -15.90 -10.23 -5.27
C PHE A 96 -14.52 -9.70 -4.87
N GLN A 97 -14.43 -8.44 -4.45
CA GLN A 97 -13.17 -7.83 -4.04
C GLN A 97 -12.77 -8.22 -2.61
N LYS A 98 -13.70 -8.76 -1.80
CA LYS A 98 -13.41 -9.26 -0.44
C LYS A 98 -12.46 -10.45 -0.39
N GLU A 99 -12.15 -11.06 -1.54
CA GLU A 99 -11.15 -12.12 -1.64
C GLU A 99 -9.70 -11.60 -1.55
N TYR A 100 -9.50 -10.28 -1.61
CA TYR A 100 -8.19 -9.66 -1.70
C TYR A 100 -7.97 -8.62 -0.60
N LEU A 101 -6.78 -8.56 -0.04
CA LEU A 101 -6.30 -7.38 0.68
C LEU A 101 -5.58 -6.47 -0.32
N PHE A 102 -6.15 -5.31 -0.62
CA PHE A 102 -5.54 -4.31 -1.50
C PHE A 102 -4.47 -3.52 -0.72
N LEU A 103 -3.28 -3.44 -1.29
CA LEU A 103 -2.12 -2.74 -0.73
C LEU A 103 -1.78 -1.46 -1.51
N GLY A 104 -2.44 -1.27 -2.65
CA GLY A 104 -2.29 -0.07 -3.46
C GLY A 104 -3.01 -0.24 -4.79
N ASP A 105 -3.04 0.84 -5.55
CA ASP A 105 -3.56 0.85 -6.90
C ASP A 105 -2.83 1.87 -7.76
N SER A 106 -2.94 1.69 -9.07
CA SER A 106 -2.56 2.68 -10.06
C SER A 106 -3.78 3.10 -10.88
N ASN A 107 -3.52 3.94 -11.88
CA ASN A 107 -4.53 4.31 -12.88
C ASN A 107 -5.19 3.09 -13.57
N ILE A 108 -4.48 1.96 -13.68
CA ILE A 108 -4.93 0.79 -14.46
C ILE A 108 -4.88 -0.54 -13.70
N ALA A 109 -4.32 -0.58 -12.49
CA ALA A 109 -4.12 -1.84 -11.79
C ALA A 109 -4.38 -1.73 -10.29
N TRP A 110 -4.73 -2.85 -9.67
CA TRP A 110 -4.72 -3.06 -8.23
C TRP A 110 -3.55 -3.95 -7.84
N PHE A 111 -2.88 -3.63 -6.74
CA PHE A 111 -1.82 -4.44 -6.13
C PHE A 111 -2.35 -5.03 -4.83
N CYS A 112 -2.46 -6.35 -4.76
CA CYS A 112 -3.19 -6.99 -3.68
C CYS A 112 -2.60 -8.34 -3.28
N LYS A 113 -3.01 -8.81 -2.10
CA LYS A 113 -2.77 -10.17 -1.61
C LYS A 113 -4.07 -10.95 -1.66
N ASN A 114 -4.09 -12.07 -2.36
CA ASN A 114 -5.18 -13.04 -2.28
C ASN A 114 -5.25 -13.63 -0.86
N LEU A 115 -6.43 -13.57 -0.24
CA LEU A 115 -6.64 -14.01 1.13
C LEU A 115 -6.79 -15.52 1.25
N SER A 116 -7.18 -16.21 0.16
CA SER A 116 -7.40 -17.65 0.15
C SER A 116 -6.11 -18.46 0.14
N ASP A 117 -5.12 -18.06 -0.67
CA ASP A 117 -3.86 -18.78 -0.86
C ASP A 117 -2.61 -17.97 -0.49
N GLY A 118 -2.77 -16.67 -0.22
CA GLY A 118 -1.68 -15.78 0.17
C GLY A 118 -0.83 -15.23 -0.97
N THR A 119 -1.19 -15.51 -2.22
CA THR A 119 -0.46 -15.02 -3.40
C THR A 119 -0.57 -13.50 -3.55
N TYR A 120 0.47 -12.86 -4.09
CA TYR A 120 0.47 -11.43 -4.40
C TYR A 120 0.19 -11.24 -5.88
N LEU A 121 -0.68 -10.30 -6.22
CA LEU A 121 -1.26 -10.15 -7.55
C LEU A 121 -1.28 -8.69 -7.98
N GLU A 122 -1.02 -8.48 -9.26
CA GLU A 122 -1.45 -7.28 -9.99
C GLU A 122 -2.71 -7.65 -10.77
N LEU A 123 -3.79 -6.92 -10.56
CA LEU A 123 -5.07 -7.11 -11.22
C LEU A 123 -5.38 -5.89 -12.10
N ASP A 124 -5.93 -6.11 -13.29
CA ASP A 124 -6.48 -5.04 -14.11
C ASP A 124 -7.62 -4.33 -13.37
N LYS A 125 -7.58 -3.01 -13.35
CA LYS A 125 -8.63 -2.14 -12.82
C LYS A 125 -9.39 -1.55 -14.01
N PRO A 126 -10.70 -1.84 -14.18
CA PRO A 126 -11.61 -2.35 -13.16
C PRO A 126 -11.95 -3.85 -13.27
N SER A 127 -11.41 -4.61 -14.23
CA SER A 127 -11.95 -5.95 -14.53
C SER A 127 -11.64 -7.02 -13.49
N GLY A 128 -10.59 -6.84 -12.68
CA GLY A 128 -10.08 -7.84 -11.75
C GLY A 128 -9.30 -8.97 -12.44
N THR A 129 -9.01 -8.86 -13.73
CA THR A 129 -8.24 -9.86 -14.47
C THR A 129 -6.80 -9.90 -13.96
N VAL A 130 -6.28 -11.08 -13.62
CA VAL A 130 -4.88 -11.22 -13.20
C VAL A 130 -3.95 -10.80 -14.33
N MET A 131 -3.15 -9.77 -14.08
CA MET A 131 -2.09 -9.30 -14.98
C MET A 131 -0.76 -9.94 -14.64
N ASN A 132 -0.41 -9.98 -13.34
CA ASN A 132 0.82 -10.60 -12.83
C ASN A 132 0.58 -11.31 -11.50
N THR A 133 1.44 -12.28 -11.22
CA THR A 133 1.53 -12.97 -9.93
C THR A 133 2.96 -12.90 -9.42
N TYR A 134 3.11 -12.54 -8.14
CA TYR A 134 4.40 -12.37 -7.49
C TYR A 134 4.59 -13.39 -6.37
N ASN A 135 5.84 -13.77 -6.14
CA ASN A 135 6.20 -14.73 -5.10
C ASN A 135 6.06 -14.15 -3.70
N ASP A 136 6.23 -12.83 -3.55
CA ASP A 136 6.20 -12.12 -2.28
C ASP A 136 5.80 -10.65 -2.45
N CYS A 137 5.50 -9.99 -1.33
CA CYS A 137 5.10 -8.59 -1.28
C CYS A 137 6.21 -7.66 -1.77
N ASN A 138 7.48 -7.97 -1.48
CA ASN A 138 8.62 -7.14 -1.84
C ASN A 138 8.77 -7.05 -3.37
N THR A 139 8.57 -8.16 -4.06
CA THR A 139 8.63 -8.24 -5.52
C THR A 139 7.48 -7.45 -6.15
N MET A 140 6.27 -7.55 -5.59
CA MET A 140 5.13 -6.75 -6.05
C MET A 140 5.38 -5.24 -5.88
N LEU A 141 5.87 -4.82 -4.71
CA LEU A 141 6.23 -3.42 -4.45
C LEU A 141 7.32 -2.94 -5.40
N GLU A 142 8.34 -3.77 -5.67
CA GLU A 142 9.43 -3.43 -6.56
C GLU A 142 8.96 -3.20 -8.00
N GLU A 143 8.11 -4.07 -8.55
CA GLU A 143 7.59 -3.88 -9.91
C GLU A 143 6.60 -2.71 -10.00
N ALA A 144 5.78 -2.48 -8.96
CA ALA A 144 4.90 -1.31 -8.91
C ALA A 144 5.69 0.01 -8.92
N LEU A 145 6.69 0.14 -8.03
CA LEU A 145 7.53 1.33 -7.92
C LEU A 145 8.39 1.56 -9.16
N LYS A 146 8.95 0.49 -9.72
CA LYS A 146 9.71 0.54 -10.97
C LYS A 146 8.86 1.08 -12.11
N THR A 147 7.60 0.66 -12.22
CA THR A 147 6.68 1.17 -13.24
C THR A 147 6.38 2.66 -13.05
N ALA A 148 6.20 3.11 -11.81
CA ALA A 148 5.96 4.52 -11.50
C ALA A 148 7.16 5.45 -11.74
N LEU A 149 8.38 4.89 -11.77
CA LEU A 149 9.64 5.59 -12.03
C LEU A 149 10.03 5.68 -13.52
N LEU A 150 9.32 5.00 -14.41
CA LEU A 150 9.55 5.05 -15.88
C LEU A 150 8.95 6.31 -16.50
#